data_AF-A0A932CUB9-F1
#
_entry.id   AF-A0A932CUB9-F1
#
_cell.length_a   1.000
_cell.length_b   1.000
_cell.length_c   1.000
_cell.angle_alpha   90.00
_cell.angle_beta   90.00
_cell.angle_gamma   90.00
#
_symmetry.space_group_name_H-M   'P 1'
#
loop_
_entity.id
_entity.type
_entity.pdbx_description
1 polymer ?
#
loop_
_entity_poly.entity_id
_entity_poly.type
_entity_poly.pdbx_seq_one_letter_code
_entity_poly.pdbx_strand_id
1 'polypeptide(L)'
;MSPFTRAPLVAVSLAALAAACGIGVRRDLSAVRIGRIGYDDMCELQAHFDAIDSQQRGAKGPRLVLSSAAGRGRATGGRDLWAFESPFAVARLKRVLRRNWKRLPAEVRRARRLAIEVEWVDRAGIQRVVTGKNAELRAGGESWALPYHPCLSELLYGAPLYRQRRVTLGLPEPPLRLRSDTPHGRPHSSAADAGTARD
;
A
#
# COMPACT_ATOMS: atom_id res chain seq x y z
N MET A 1 -8.06 14.16 77.54
CA MET A 1 -9.10 13.63 76.65
C MET A 1 -9.09 14.45 75.36
N SER A 2 -9.13 13.73 74.24
CA SER A 2 -9.30 14.17 72.84
C SER A 2 -8.09 14.78 72.09
N PRO A 3 -7.65 14.11 70.99
CA PRO A 3 -6.48 14.46 70.18
C PRO A 3 -6.82 15.37 68.98
N PHE A 4 -5.87 16.20 68.55
CA PHE A 4 -5.92 16.87 67.25
C PHE A 4 -5.33 15.97 66.16
N THR A 5 -6.23 15.44 65.34
CA THR A 5 -5.99 14.54 64.21
C THR A 5 -5.29 15.27 63.07
N ARG A 6 -4.16 14.73 62.60
CA ARG A 6 -3.42 15.18 61.42
C ARG A 6 -4.22 14.88 60.16
N ALA A 7 -4.45 15.90 59.32
CA ALA A 7 -5.06 15.74 58.02
C ALA A 7 -4.08 15.04 57.03
N PRO A 8 -4.52 14.05 56.23
CA PRO A 8 -3.71 13.50 55.16
C PRO A 8 -3.76 14.41 53.93
N LEU A 9 -2.58 14.86 53.47
CA LEU A 9 -2.39 15.47 52.16
C LEU A 9 -2.69 14.41 51.08
N VAL A 10 -3.84 14.55 50.43
CA VAL A 10 -4.20 13.79 49.22
C VAL A 10 -3.32 14.28 48.08
N ALA A 11 -2.26 13.53 47.78
CA ALA A 11 -1.46 13.70 46.57
C ALA A 11 -2.32 13.31 45.36
N VAL A 12 -2.89 14.30 44.68
CA VAL A 12 -3.53 14.12 43.36
C VAL A 12 -2.42 13.86 42.36
N SER A 13 -2.16 12.59 42.08
CA SER A 13 -1.28 12.15 41.00
C SER A 13 -1.84 12.68 39.67
N LEU A 14 -1.24 13.75 39.15
CA LEU A 14 -1.41 14.23 37.78
C LEU A 14 -0.97 13.09 36.83
N ALA A 15 -1.91 12.24 36.43
CA ALA A 15 -1.71 11.32 35.33
C ALA A 15 -1.46 12.18 34.07
N ALA A 16 -0.25 12.08 33.55
CA ALA A 16 0.20 12.79 32.37
C ALA A 16 -0.80 12.61 31.21
N LEU A 17 -1.37 13.71 30.75
CA LEU A 17 -2.04 13.78 29.46
C LEU A 17 -1.01 13.50 28.36
N ALA A 18 -0.89 12.24 27.93
CA ALA A 18 -0.36 11.91 26.62
C ALA A 18 -1.36 12.42 25.57
N ALA A 19 -1.31 13.71 25.28
CA ALA A 19 -2.13 14.36 24.28
C ALA A 19 -1.96 13.65 22.93
N ALA A 20 -3.05 13.02 22.50
CA ALA A 20 -3.37 12.48 21.19
C ALA A 20 -2.52 13.04 20.02
N CYS A 21 -1.38 12.41 19.74
CA CYS A 21 -0.65 12.59 18.48
C CYS A 21 -1.08 11.53 17.46
N GLY A 22 -2.38 11.51 17.12
CA GLY A 22 -2.90 10.66 16.05
C GLY A 22 -2.29 11.01 14.69
N ILE A 23 -2.25 10.01 13.79
CA ILE A 23 -1.87 10.24 12.39
C ILE A 23 -2.86 11.25 11.79
N GLY A 24 -2.34 12.31 11.16
CA GLY A 24 -3.17 13.35 10.55
C GLY A 24 -3.03 13.37 9.03
N VAL A 25 -4.02 13.92 8.33
CA VAL A 25 -3.91 14.21 6.89
C VAL A 25 -2.94 15.39 6.68
N ARG A 26 -2.04 15.26 5.71
CA ARG A 26 -1.06 16.27 5.30
C ARG A 26 -1.51 16.99 4.04
N ARG A 27 -1.83 16.22 2.99
CA ARG A 27 -2.33 16.75 1.73
C ARG A 27 -3.83 16.52 1.73
N ASP A 28 -4.61 17.60 1.70
CA ASP A 28 -6.05 17.45 1.61
C ASP A 28 -6.49 17.43 0.15
N LEU A 29 -7.15 16.34 -0.26
CA LEU A 29 -7.74 16.17 -1.59
C LEU A 29 -9.27 16.04 -1.51
N SER A 30 -9.87 16.37 -0.36
CA SER A 30 -11.33 16.25 -0.12
C SER A 30 -12.17 17.09 -1.08
N ALA A 31 -11.65 18.25 -1.49
CA ALA A 31 -12.33 19.17 -2.43
C ALA A 31 -12.19 18.77 -3.91
N VAL A 32 -11.34 17.80 -4.24
CA VAL A 32 -11.12 17.36 -5.63
C VAL A 32 -12.17 16.31 -6.00
N ARG A 33 -12.77 16.44 -7.20
CA ARG A 33 -13.68 15.42 -7.71
C ARG A 33 -12.95 14.08 -7.81
N ILE A 34 -13.54 13.02 -7.25
CA ILE A 34 -12.91 11.69 -7.13
C ILE A 34 -12.37 11.18 -8.48
N GLY A 35 -13.12 11.32 -9.56
CA GLY A 35 -12.67 10.87 -10.90
C GLY A 35 -11.43 11.61 -11.41
N ARG A 36 -11.22 12.85 -10.99
CA ARG A 36 -10.06 13.66 -11.38
C ARG A 36 -8.78 13.23 -10.65
N ILE A 37 -8.87 12.71 -9.44
CA ILE A 37 -7.70 12.30 -8.65
C ILE A 37 -6.92 11.19 -9.36
N GLY A 38 -7.61 10.15 -9.83
CA GLY A 38 -7.00 9.08 -10.62
C GLY A 38 -6.60 9.54 -12.01
N TYR A 39 -7.47 10.30 -12.70
CA TYR A 39 -7.21 10.76 -14.08
C TYR A 39 -6.00 11.69 -14.19
N ASP A 40 -5.80 12.61 -13.23
CA ASP A 40 -4.64 13.51 -13.20
C ASP A 40 -3.42 12.86 -12.52
N ASP A 41 -3.48 11.56 -12.18
CA ASP A 41 -2.47 10.81 -11.42
C ASP A 41 -1.97 11.55 -10.18
N MET A 42 -2.89 12.19 -9.44
CA MET A 42 -2.53 13.00 -8.28
C MET A 42 -1.89 12.16 -7.16
N CYS A 43 -2.08 10.85 -7.18
CA CYS A 43 -1.50 9.90 -6.23
C CYS A 43 -0.17 9.29 -6.70
N GLU A 44 0.26 9.57 -7.94
CA GLU A 44 1.48 9.06 -8.58
C GLU A 44 1.56 7.53 -8.56
N LEU A 45 0.49 6.90 -9.03
CA LEU A 45 0.31 5.45 -9.05
C LEU A 45 0.31 4.86 -10.46
N GLN A 46 0.33 5.66 -11.54
CA GLN A 46 0.42 5.09 -12.89
C GLN A 46 1.64 4.17 -13.02
N ALA A 47 2.83 4.68 -12.72
CA ALA A 47 4.07 3.88 -12.74
C ALA A 47 4.08 2.70 -11.74
N HIS A 48 3.23 2.74 -10.70
CA HIS A 48 3.08 1.61 -9.79
C HIS A 48 2.34 0.45 -10.47
N PHE A 49 1.19 0.75 -11.06
CA PHE A 49 0.36 -0.24 -11.74
C PHE A 49 1.03 -0.74 -13.02
N ASP A 50 1.68 0.14 -13.79
CA ASP A 50 2.44 -0.24 -14.98
C ASP A 50 3.53 -1.27 -14.66
N ALA A 51 4.26 -1.08 -13.54
CA ALA A 51 5.31 -2.00 -13.11
C ALA A 51 4.76 -3.38 -12.69
N ILE A 52 3.56 -3.42 -12.10
CA ILE A 52 2.87 -4.67 -11.76
C ILE A 52 2.39 -5.37 -13.04
N ASP A 53 1.71 -4.63 -13.91
CA ASP A 53 1.11 -5.15 -15.15
C ASP A 53 2.19 -5.68 -16.12
N SER A 54 3.34 -5.01 -16.22
CA SER A 54 4.50 -5.47 -17.01
C SER A 54 5.34 -6.57 -16.33
N GLN A 55 4.94 -7.01 -15.13
CA GLN A 55 5.66 -8.03 -14.36
C GLN A 55 7.15 -7.70 -14.16
N GLN A 56 7.45 -6.41 -13.90
CA GLN A 56 8.81 -5.97 -13.58
C GLN A 56 9.39 -6.77 -12.41
N ARG A 57 10.71 -6.96 -12.39
CA ARG A 57 11.36 -7.82 -11.39
C ARG A 57 11.12 -7.30 -9.99
N GLY A 58 10.42 -8.11 -9.18
CA GLY A 58 10.10 -7.76 -7.81
C GLY A 58 8.88 -6.83 -7.64
N ALA A 59 8.23 -6.39 -8.73
CA ALA A 59 7.05 -5.54 -8.71
C ALA A 59 5.78 -6.34 -8.36
N LYS A 60 5.72 -6.89 -7.15
CA LYS A 60 4.53 -7.56 -6.61
C LYS A 60 3.70 -6.55 -5.84
N GLY A 61 2.43 -6.38 -6.23
CA GLY A 61 1.47 -5.52 -5.53
C GLY A 61 1.08 -6.02 -4.13
N PRO A 62 0.20 -5.29 -3.41
CA PRO A 62 -0.38 -5.79 -2.17
C PRO A 62 -1.25 -7.03 -2.43
N ARG A 63 -1.39 -7.86 -1.39
CA ARG A 63 -2.20 -9.08 -1.41
C ARG A 63 -3.42 -8.89 -0.52
N LEU A 64 -4.60 -9.21 -1.04
CA LEU A 64 -5.81 -9.29 -0.23
C LEU A 64 -5.74 -10.55 0.65
N VAL A 65 -5.78 -10.38 1.97
CA VAL A 65 -5.64 -11.47 2.97
C VAL A 65 -6.99 -11.93 3.47
N LEU A 66 -7.86 -10.98 3.80
CA LEU A 66 -9.21 -11.23 4.25
C LEU A 66 -10.14 -10.29 3.48
N SER A 67 -11.27 -10.80 3.06
CA SER A 67 -12.36 -9.99 2.51
C SER A 67 -13.66 -10.49 3.10
N SER A 68 -14.42 -9.58 3.69
CA SER A 68 -15.80 -9.82 4.10
C SER A 68 -16.69 -8.90 3.29
N ALA A 69 -17.46 -9.45 2.36
CA ALA A 69 -18.47 -8.71 1.63
C ALA A 69 -19.82 -8.80 2.38
N ALA A 70 -20.50 -7.67 2.52
CA ALA A 70 -21.84 -7.55 3.05
C ALA A 70 -22.68 -6.65 2.13
N GLY A 71 -23.85 -7.14 1.72
CA GLY A 71 -24.80 -6.38 0.92
C GLY A 71 -25.88 -7.25 0.31
N ARG A 72 -27.10 -6.68 0.16
CA ARG A 72 -28.19 -7.25 -0.64
C ARG A 72 -28.62 -6.18 -1.66
N GLY A 73 -28.66 -6.50 -2.95
CA GLY A 73 -29.07 -5.55 -4.01
C GLY A 73 -27.92 -4.77 -4.68
N ARG A 74 -28.19 -3.54 -5.13
CA ARG A 74 -27.29 -2.71 -5.99
C ARG A 74 -26.08 -2.07 -5.29
N ALA A 75 -26.00 -2.15 -3.95
CA ALA A 75 -24.86 -1.65 -3.20
C ALA A 75 -24.23 -2.80 -2.41
N THR A 76 -22.99 -3.14 -2.77
CA THR A 76 -22.16 -4.09 -2.02
C THR A 76 -21.07 -3.30 -1.28
N GLY A 77 -20.76 -3.71 -0.07
CA GLY A 77 -19.66 -3.14 0.69
C GLY A 77 -19.00 -4.22 1.53
N GLY A 78 -18.01 -3.85 2.32
CA GLY A 78 -17.29 -4.85 3.09
C GLY A 78 -16.14 -4.31 3.89
N ARG A 79 -15.36 -5.25 4.41
CA ARG A 79 -14.05 -5.01 5.02
C ARG A 79 -13.01 -5.86 4.33
N ASP A 80 -11.90 -5.24 3.99
CA ASP A 80 -10.75 -5.91 3.38
C ASP A 80 -9.51 -5.68 4.23
N LEU A 81 -8.71 -6.72 4.42
CA LEU A 81 -7.36 -6.64 4.97
C LEU A 81 -6.35 -6.87 3.85
N TRP A 82 -5.57 -5.83 3.55
CA TRP A 82 -4.52 -5.86 2.53
C TRP A 82 -3.15 -5.99 3.19
N ALA A 83 -2.34 -6.95 2.75
CA ALA A 83 -0.96 -7.12 3.18
C ALA A 83 0.03 -6.61 2.13
N PHE A 84 1.02 -5.85 2.59
CA PHE A 84 2.14 -5.33 1.83
C PHE A 84 3.39 -6.06 2.30
N GLU A 85 3.76 -7.12 1.57
CA GLU A 85 4.82 -8.05 1.98
C GLU A 85 6.08 -7.92 1.12
N SER A 86 5.95 -7.49 -0.14
CA SER A 86 7.08 -7.30 -1.05
C SER A 86 7.80 -5.97 -0.77
N PRO A 87 9.13 -5.88 -0.97
CA PRO A 87 9.85 -4.61 -0.86
C PRO A 87 9.25 -3.51 -1.74
N PHE A 88 8.77 -3.87 -2.94
CA PHE A 88 8.11 -2.95 -3.87
C PHE A 88 6.78 -2.41 -3.30
N ALA A 89 5.90 -3.29 -2.82
CA ALA A 89 4.60 -2.91 -2.24
C ALA A 89 4.81 -2.06 -0.98
N VAL A 90 5.72 -2.46 -0.09
CA VAL A 90 6.03 -1.72 1.13
C VAL A 90 6.61 -0.35 0.82
N ALA A 91 7.54 -0.25 -0.14
CA ALA A 91 8.10 1.03 -0.57
C ALA A 91 7.02 1.94 -1.17
N ARG A 92 6.10 1.39 -1.98
CA ARG A 92 4.99 2.16 -2.54
C ARG A 92 4.04 2.65 -1.47
N LEU A 93 3.61 1.79 -0.55
CA LEU A 93 2.73 2.19 0.55
C LEU A 93 3.39 3.26 1.42
N LYS A 94 4.65 3.08 1.83
CA LYS A 94 5.37 4.10 2.61
C LYS A 94 5.46 5.44 1.88
N ARG A 95 5.65 5.43 0.55
CA ARG A 95 5.64 6.66 -0.27
C ARG A 95 4.27 7.34 -0.21
N VAL A 96 3.19 6.59 -0.41
CA VAL A 96 1.80 7.10 -0.34
C VAL A 96 1.50 7.64 1.06
N LEU A 97 1.88 6.92 2.12
CA LEU A 97 1.72 7.35 3.51
C LEU A 97 2.46 8.65 3.80
N ARG A 98 3.74 8.75 3.46
CA ARG A 98 4.55 9.95 3.73
C ARG A 98 4.06 11.19 2.99
N ARG A 99 3.52 11.03 1.78
CA ARG A 99 3.04 12.16 0.97
C ARG A 99 1.73 12.72 1.51
N ASN A 100 0.83 11.84 1.97
CA ASN A 100 -0.55 12.23 2.25
C ASN A 100 -0.88 12.33 3.75
N TRP A 101 -0.05 11.75 4.64
CA TRP A 101 -0.23 11.84 6.09
C TRP A 101 0.98 12.45 6.81
N LYS A 102 0.75 12.92 8.04
CA LYS A 102 1.75 13.46 8.98
C LYS A 102 1.71 12.67 10.29
N ARG A 103 2.81 12.76 11.05
CA ARG A 103 2.99 12.05 12.34
C ARG A 103 2.89 10.53 12.22
N LEU A 104 3.50 9.97 11.17
CA LEU A 104 3.58 8.52 11.02
C LEU A 104 4.49 7.91 12.10
N PRO A 105 4.05 6.84 12.80
CA PRO A 105 4.85 6.14 13.80
C PRO A 105 6.21 5.65 13.24
N ALA A 106 7.20 5.50 14.11
CA ALA A 106 8.54 5.06 13.70
C ALA A 106 8.52 3.59 13.23
N GLU A 107 7.61 2.81 13.79
CA GLU A 107 7.30 1.41 13.50
C GLU A 107 6.91 1.26 12.03
N VAL A 108 5.97 2.09 11.57
CA VAL A 108 5.54 2.15 10.16
C VAL A 108 6.73 2.47 9.24
N ARG A 109 7.62 3.39 9.64
CA ARG A 109 8.79 3.76 8.83
C ARG A 109 9.81 2.63 8.72
N ARG A 110 10.02 1.85 9.79
CA ARG A 110 11.00 0.75 9.84
C ARG A 110 10.46 -0.59 9.37
N ALA A 111 9.14 -0.77 9.35
CA ALA A 111 8.51 -2.05 9.07
C ALA A 111 8.88 -2.62 7.70
N ARG A 112 9.16 -3.92 7.66
CA ARG A 112 9.39 -4.69 6.42
C ARG A 112 8.11 -5.28 5.85
N ARG A 113 7.03 -5.28 6.63
CA ARG A 113 5.69 -5.72 6.26
C ARG A 113 4.69 -4.76 6.88
N LEU A 114 3.66 -4.42 6.13
CA LEU A 114 2.57 -3.56 6.58
C LEU A 114 1.25 -4.23 6.22
N ALA A 115 0.20 -3.98 6.99
CA ALA A 115 -1.15 -4.33 6.59
C ALA A 115 -2.08 -3.13 6.77
N ILE A 116 -3.12 -3.06 5.93
CA ILE A 116 -4.17 -2.05 6.03
C ILE A 116 -5.50 -2.76 5.99
N GLU A 117 -6.30 -2.57 7.04
CA GLU A 117 -7.72 -2.91 7.03
C GLU A 117 -8.53 -1.69 6.62
N VAL A 118 -9.48 -1.87 5.69
CA VAL A 118 -10.37 -0.81 5.21
C VAL A 118 -11.81 -1.28 5.19
N GLU A 119 -12.73 -0.38 5.51
CA GLU A 119 -14.11 -0.50 5.05
C GLU A 119 -14.19 -0.03 3.59
N TRP A 120 -14.87 -0.77 2.74
CA TRP A 120 -15.05 -0.44 1.33
C TRP A 120 -16.51 -0.51 0.89
N VAL A 121 -16.82 0.18 -0.20
CA VAL A 121 -18.11 0.18 -0.89
C VAL A 121 -17.89 0.10 -2.39
N ASP A 122 -18.69 -0.69 -3.08
CA ASP A 122 -18.80 -0.67 -4.54
C ASP A 122 -19.83 0.38 -4.97
N ARG A 123 -19.44 1.24 -5.90
CA ARG A 123 -20.36 2.14 -6.58
C ARG A 123 -20.13 2.05 -8.08
N ALA A 124 -21.15 1.58 -8.79
CA ALA A 124 -21.12 1.40 -10.25
C ALA A 124 -19.97 0.51 -10.73
N GLY A 125 -19.70 -0.60 -10.02
CA GLY A 125 -18.67 -1.58 -10.39
C GLY A 125 -17.25 -1.14 -10.02
N ILE A 126 -17.11 -0.10 -9.20
CA ILE A 126 -15.82 0.41 -8.72
C ILE A 126 -15.82 0.36 -7.19
N GLN A 127 -14.97 -0.51 -6.64
CA GLN A 127 -14.68 -0.56 -5.21
C GLN A 127 -13.89 0.68 -4.76
N ARG A 128 -14.24 1.22 -3.60
CA ARG A 128 -13.56 2.34 -2.95
C ARG A 128 -13.57 2.21 -1.44
N VAL A 129 -12.54 2.72 -0.77
CA VAL A 129 -12.56 2.90 0.67
C VAL A 129 -13.68 3.89 1.05
N VAL A 130 -14.44 3.57 2.10
CA VAL A 130 -15.54 4.39 2.59
C VAL A 130 -15.00 5.74 3.09
N THR A 131 -15.52 6.83 2.53
CA THR A 131 -15.19 8.19 2.98
C THR A 131 -15.65 8.42 4.42
N GLY A 132 -14.81 9.09 5.21
CA GLY A 132 -15.12 9.43 6.61
C GLY A 132 -14.88 8.31 7.62
N LYS A 133 -14.50 7.10 7.15
CA LYS A 133 -14.07 5.99 8.02
C LYS A 133 -12.54 5.94 8.07
N ASN A 134 -12.00 5.71 9.26
CA ASN A 134 -10.58 5.45 9.41
C ASN A 134 -10.26 4.04 8.92
N ALA A 135 -9.16 3.90 8.19
CA ALA A 135 -8.53 2.62 7.97
C ALA A 135 -7.71 2.23 9.21
N GLU A 136 -7.39 0.96 9.36
CA GLU A 136 -6.46 0.49 10.39
C GLU A 136 -5.12 0.13 9.74
N LEU A 137 -4.07 0.88 10.07
CA LEU A 137 -2.71 0.59 9.65
C LEU A 137 -2.04 -0.29 10.70
N ARG A 138 -1.50 -1.45 10.29
CA ARG A 138 -0.83 -2.40 11.18
C ARG A 138 0.65 -2.57 10.81
N ALA A 139 1.52 -2.53 11.82
CA ALA A 139 2.96 -2.73 11.67
C ALA A 139 3.57 -3.25 12.98
N GLY A 140 4.35 -4.33 12.92
CA GLY A 140 5.11 -4.80 14.09
C GLY A 140 4.26 -5.22 15.30
N GLY A 141 3.03 -5.67 15.08
CA GLY A 141 2.10 -6.04 16.16
C GLY A 141 1.27 -4.88 16.72
N GLU A 142 1.60 -3.64 16.34
CA GLU A 142 0.83 -2.45 16.70
C GLU A 142 -0.13 -2.04 15.58
N SER A 143 -1.18 -1.30 15.95
CA SER A 143 -2.13 -0.73 15.01
C SER A 143 -2.47 0.73 15.31
N TRP A 144 -2.75 1.48 14.25
CA TRP A 144 -3.09 2.89 14.31
C TRP A 144 -4.26 3.22 13.39
N ALA A 145 -5.14 4.08 13.87
CA ALA A 145 -6.15 4.69 13.02
C ALA A 145 -5.49 5.59 11.97
N LEU A 146 -5.81 5.33 10.70
CA LEU A 146 -5.34 6.07 9.55
C LEU A 146 -6.54 6.83 8.96
N PRO A 147 -6.60 8.16 9.10
CA PRO A 147 -7.70 8.94 8.54
C PRO A 147 -7.88 8.72 7.05
N TYR A 148 -9.13 8.74 6.60
CA TYR A 148 -9.48 8.58 5.19
C TYR A 148 -8.67 9.55 4.31
N HIS A 149 -8.17 9.02 3.19
CA HIS A 149 -7.60 9.82 2.12
C HIS A 149 -7.84 9.10 0.77
N PRO A 150 -8.22 9.80 -0.30
CA PRO A 150 -8.58 9.18 -1.58
C PRO A 150 -7.43 8.37 -2.19
N CYS A 151 -6.17 8.78 -2.02
CA CYS A 151 -5.03 7.99 -2.50
C CYS A 151 -4.89 6.60 -1.86
N LEU A 152 -5.58 6.32 -0.74
CA LEU A 152 -5.67 4.96 -0.22
C LEU A 152 -6.59 4.09 -1.10
N SER A 153 -7.76 4.63 -1.50
CA SER A 153 -8.65 3.97 -2.46
C SER A 153 -7.95 3.73 -3.80
N GLU A 154 -7.25 4.74 -4.32
CA GLU A 154 -6.53 4.62 -5.58
C GLU A 154 -5.41 3.56 -5.52
N LEU A 155 -4.72 3.42 -4.38
CA LEU A 155 -3.69 2.39 -4.21
C LEU A 155 -4.26 0.98 -4.15
N LEU A 156 -5.38 0.78 -3.45
CA LEU A 156 -5.95 -0.54 -3.20
C LEU A 156 -6.86 -1.04 -4.33
N TYR A 157 -7.65 -0.13 -4.91
CA TYR A 157 -8.71 -0.46 -5.86
C TYR A 157 -8.56 0.26 -7.21
N GLY A 158 -7.55 1.11 -7.39
CA GLY A 158 -7.42 1.95 -8.58
C GLY A 158 -6.95 1.22 -9.84
N ALA A 159 -6.45 -0.01 -9.77
CA ALA A 159 -5.86 -0.70 -10.93
C ALA A 159 -6.72 -0.66 -12.21
N PRO A 160 -8.06 -0.91 -12.18
CA PRO A 160 -8.89 -0.77 -13.37
C PRO A 160 -8.93 0.67 -13.93
N LEU A 161 -8.95 1.67 -13.05
CA LEU A 161 -8.99 3.09 -13.43
C LEU A 161 -7.67 3.55 -14.05
N TYR A 162 -6.52 3.09 -13.52
CA TYR A 162 -5.21 3.40 -14.09
C TYR A 162 -4.96 2.71 -15.43
N ARG A 163 -5.53 1.51 -15.64
CA ARG A 163 -5.57 0.89 -16.98
C ARG A 163 -6.40 1.71 -17.96
N GLN A 164 -7.60 2.13 -17.54
CA GLN A 164 -8.45 2.98 -18.39
C GLN A 164 -7.79 4.32 -18.71
N ARG A 165 -7.19 4.99 -17.72
CA ARG A 165 -6.44 6.25 -17.90
C ARG A 165 -5.37 6.10 -18.98
N ARG A 166 -4.60 5.02 -18.95
CA ARG A 166 -3.55 4.72 -19.91
C ARG A 166 -4.07 4.70 -21.34
N VAL A 167 -5.18 3.99 -21.55
CA VAL A 167 -5.87 3.90 -22.85
C VAL A 167 -6.41 5.27 -23.28
N THR A 168 -7.15 5.95 -22.40
CA THR A 168 -7.78 7.24 -22.71
C THR A 168 -6.76 8.33 -23.06
N LEU A 169 -5.61 8.34 -22.39
CA LEU A 169 -4.55 9.33 -22.60
C LEU A 169 -3.51 8.91 -23.65
N GLY A 170 -3.66 7.73 -24.28
CA GLY A 170 -2.70 7.23 -25.27
C GLY A 170 -1.29 7.05 -24.70
N LEU A 171 -1.16 6.71 -23.41
CA LEU A 171 0.15 6.53 -22.79
C LEU A 171 0.83 5.27 -23.35
N PRO A 172 2.17 5.28 -23.47
CA PRO A 172 2.91 4.12 -23.96
C PRO A 172 2.58 2.84 -23.18
N GLU A 173 2.57 1.71 -23.88
CA GLU A 173 2.47 0.40 -23.22
C GLU A 173 3.64 0.24 -22.23
N PRO A 174 3.40 -0.30 -21.03
CA PRO A 174 4.46 -0.65 -20.12
C PRO A 174 5.44 -1.60 -20.82
N PRO A 175 6.76 -1.38 -20.73
CA PRO A 175 7.73 -2.26 -21.37
C PRO A 175 7.56 -3.67 -20.80
N LEU A 176 7.06 -4.58 -21.65
CA LEU A 176 6.99 -5.99 -21.30
C LEU A 176 8.41 -6.48 -21.04
N ARG A 177 8.56 -7.38 -20.08
CA ARG A 177 9.79 -8.16 -19.96
C ARG A 177 10.06 -8.82 -21.32
N LEU A 178 11.09 -8.39 -22.04
CA LEU A 178 11.79 -9.27 -22.94
C LEU A 178 12.26 -10.44 -22.07
N ARG A 179 11.59 -11.59 -22.20
CA ARG A 179 12.16 -12.86 -21.72
C ARG A 179 13.48 -12.96 -22.48
N SER A 180 14.59 -12.80 -21.76
CA SER A 180 15.90 -13.16 -22.28
C SER A 180 15.89 -14.68 -22.39
N ASP A 181 15.31 -15.22 -23.46
CA ASP A 181 15.50 -16.60 -23.88
C ASP A 181 16.98 -16.69 -24.28
N THR A 182 17.82 -16.94 -23.28
CA THR A 182 19.23 -17.23 -23.51
C THR A 182 19.27 -18.69 -23.96
N PRO A 183 19.70 -19.00 -25.20
CA PRO A 183 19.89 -20.39 -25.57
C PRO A 183 21.12 -20.91 -24.82
N HIS A 184 20.90 -21.64 -23.73
CA HIS A 184 21.92 -22.50 -23.16
C HIS A 184 22.04 -23.75 -24.03
N GLY A 185 22.99 -23.70 -24.97
CA GLY A 185 23.34 -24.81 -25.83
C GLY A 185 24.66 -24.56 -26.54
N ARG A 186 25.76 -24.44 -25.79
CA ARG A 186 27.09 -24.77 -26.33
C ARG A 186 27.40 -26.20 -25.93
N PRO A 187 27.30 -27.20 -26.82
CA PRO A 187 28.00 -28.45 -26.60
C PRO A 187 29.50 -28.23 -26.78
N HIS A 188 30.25 -28.87 -25.90
CA HIS A 188 31.69 -28.81 -25.74
C HIS A 188 32.46 -29.07 -27.04
N SER A 189 33.45 -28.22 -27.30
CA SER A 189 34.56 -28.54 -28.19
C SER A 189 35.51 -29.47 -27.43
N SER A 190 35.55 -30.75 -27.83
CA SER A 190 36.58 -31.69 -27.41
C SER A 190 37.71 -31.63 -28.44
N ALA A 191 38.78 -30.91 -28.11
CA ALA A 191 40.07 -31.10 -28.74
C ALA A 191 40.72 -32.35 -28.15
N ALA A 192 41.10 -33.29 -29.00
CA ALA A 192 42.17 -34.23 -28.73
C ALA A 192 42.89 -34.50 -30.06
N ASP A 193 44.19 -34.23 -30.02
CA ASP A 193 45.26 -34.49 -30.99
C ASP A 193 45.23 -35.96 -31.51
N ALA A 194 45.90 -36.37 -32.59
CA ALA A 194 47.22 -35.99 -33.07
C ALA A 194 47.41 -36.43 -34.53
N GLY A 195 48.23 -35.68 -35.26
CA GLY A 195 48.73 -36.11 -36.57
C GLY A 195 49.74 -37.25 -36.46
N THR A 196 49.86 -38.03 -37.53
CA THR A 196 51.13 -38.61 -37.99
C THR A 196 51.04 -38.81 -39.50
N ALA A 197 52.06 -38.32 -40.20
CA ALA A 197 52.22 -38.35 -41.65
C ALA A 197 52.99 -39.59 -42.12
N ARG A 198 53.02 -39.78 -43.46
CA ARG A 198 53.89 -40.65 -44.30
C ARG A 198 53.41 -42.11 -44.46
N ASP A 199 53.41 -42.73 -45.63
CA ASP A 199 53.93 -42.44 -46.99
C ASP A 199 52.91 -42.88 -48.05
#